data_AF-A0A443SCQ2-F1
#
_entry.id   AF-A0A443SCQ2-F1
#
_cell.length_a   1.000
_cell.length_b   1.000
_cell.length_c   1.000
_cell.angle_alpha   90.00
_cell.angle_beta   90.00
_cell.angle_gamma   90.00
#
_symmetry.space_group_name_H-M   'P 1'
#
loop_
_entity.id
_entity.type
_entity.pdbx_description
1 polymer ?
#
loop_
_entity_poly.entity_id
_entity_poly.type
_entity_poly.pdbx_seq_one_letter_code
_entity_poly.pdbx_strand_id
1 'polypeptide(L)'
;SVARNCSIDEVDNCALRVYIYGNGSFTFPTTREKTISNCKVMKQAENCVREYGRNCLNTFGRQYLSIMMKGPSNILKKTCTDKGIQEFLSHKKCMNDSKSHLDECQMTTIEDLLKVKHAKRQEWISLICWYCIGLRVLRIHDIHFNQYNCCEFAKCLSAAVIDMY
;
A
#
# COMPACT_ATOMS: atom_id res chain seq x y z
N SER A 1 6.14 34.45 -4.91
CA SER A 1 4.97 33.55 -4.84
C SER A 1 5.36 32.24 -5.51
N VAL A 2 5.49 31.15 -4.75
CA VAL A 2 5.79 29.83 -5.35
C VAL A 2 4.50 29.32 -5.98
N ALA A 3 4.51 29.09 -7.30
CA ALA A 3 3.38 28.50 -8.01
C ALA A 3 3.10 27.12 -7.41
N ARG A 4 1.88 26.89 -6.92
CA ARG A 4 1.46 25.60 -6.38
C ARG A 4 1.16 24.70 -7.57
N ASN A 5 2.01 23.72 -7.85
CA ASN A 5 1.70 22.73 -8.86
C ASN A 5 0.69 21.74 -8.28
N CYS A 6 -0.57 21.83 -8.74
CA CYS A 6 -1.65 20.92 -8.35
C CYS A 6 -1.96 19.93 -9.48
N SER A 7 -0.93 19.51 -10.21
CA SER A 7 -1.04 18.51 -11.26
C SER A 7 -1.43 17.16 -10.68
N ILE A 8 -2.54 16.60 -11.17
CA ILE A 8 -3.00 15.25 -10.82
C ILE A 8 -1.98 14.21 -11.33
N ASP A 9 -1.44 14.41 -12.53
CA ASP A 9 -0.45 13.49 -13.11
C ASP A 9 0.82 13.40 -12.26
N GLU A 10 1.26 14.52 -11.66
CA GLU A 10 2.43 14.53 -10.79
C GLU A 10 2.19 13.73 -9.51
N VAL A 11 1.05 13.95 -8.85
CA VAL A 11 0.72 13.21 -7.62
C VAL A 11 0.46 11.74 -7.90
N ASP A 12 -0.13 11.38 -9.05
CA ASP A 12 -0.34 9.99 -9.45
C ASP A 12 1.00 9.27 -9.66
N ASN A 13 1.96 9.93 -10.32
CA ASN A 13 3.32 9.39 -10.45
C ASN A 13 4.01 9.17 -9.10
N CYS A 14 3.78 10.05 -8.13
CA CYS A 14 4.27 9.88 -6.77
C CYS A 14 3.54 8.74 -6.04
N ALA A 15 2.21 8.67 -6.16
CA ALA A 15 1.39 7.64 -5.54
C ALA A 15 1.74 6.23 -6.04
N LEU A 16 2.02 6.07 -7.34
CA LEU A 16 2.48 4.80 -7.93
C LEU A 16 3.75 4.27 -7.24
N ARG A 17 4.66 5.16 -6.85
CA ARG A 17 5.87 4.78 -6.11
C ARG A 17 5.53 4.39 -4.67
N VAL A 18 4.67 5.16 -4.00
CA VAL A 18 4.30 4.92 -2.59
C VAL A 18 3.53 3.61 -2.41
N TYR A 19 2.55 3.34 -3.26
CA TYR A 19 1.67 2.19 -3.12
C TYR A 19 2.21 0.93 -3.79
N ILE A 20 3.13 1.05 -4.76
CA ILE A 20 3.84 -0.05 -5.43
C ILE A 20 2.93 -0.95 -6.30
N TYR A 21 1.65 -1.07 -5.94
CA TYR A 21 0.63 -1.83 -6.66
C TYR A 21 0.31 -1.20 -8.01
N GLY A 22 0.09 -2.03 -9.03
CA GLY A 22 -0.15 -1.59 -10.40
C GLY A 22 1.13 -1.24 -11.18
N ASN A 23 2.29 -1.24 -10.54
CA ASN A 23 3.58 -1.21 -11.24
C ASN A 23 4.12 -2.64 -11.41
N GLY A 24 3.79 -3.25 -12.56
CA GLY A 24 4.25 -4.60 -12.91
C GLY A 24 5.76 -4.72 -13.10
N SER A 25 6.46 -3.60 -13.26
CA SER A 25 7.93 -3.57 -13.39
C SER A 25 8.65 -3.37 -12.04
N PHE A 26 7.92 -3.10 -10.95
CA PHE A 26 8.52 -2.96 -9.64
C PHE A 26 8.87 -4.32 -9.05
N THR A 27 10.11 -4.47 -8.60
CA THR A 27 10.60 -5.61 -7.82
C THR A 27 11.12 -5.13 -6.48
N PHE A 28 10.89 -5.91 -5.42
CA PHE A 28 11.37 -5.52 -4.10
C PHE A 28 12.90 -5.64 -4.05
N PRO A 29 13.60 -4.65 -3.46
CA PRO A 29 15.07 -4.67 -3.40
C PRO A 29 15.59 -5.88 -2.62
N THR A 30 16.67 -6.48 -3.13
CA THR A 30 17.24 -7.73 -2.59
C THR A 30 18.57 -7.54 -1.85
N THR A 31 19.12 -6.32 -1.87
CA THR A 31 20.37 -5.93 -1.20
C THR A 31 20.17 -4.69 -0.35
N ARG A 32 21.03 -4.50 0.65
CA ARG A 32 20.97 -3.37 1.58
C ARG A 32 21.07 -2.03 0.88
N GLU A 33 21.99 -1.91 -0.08
CA GLU A 33 22.24 -0.68 -0.85
C GLU A 33 21.00 -0.31 -1.67
N LYS A 34 20.37 -1.32 -2.30
CA LYS A 34 19.12 -1.12 -3.06
C LYS A 34 17.97 -0.74 -2.14
N THR A 35 17.87 -1.33 -0.94
CA THR A 35 16.83 -0.96 0.04
C THR A 35 17.01 0.46 0.55
N ILE A 36 18.25 0.90 0.84
CA ILE A 36 18.56 2.29 1.24
C ILE A 36 18.17 3.27 0.13
N SER A 37 18.54 2.95 -1.13
CA SER A 37 18.15 3.77 -2.28
C SER A 37 16.63 3.84 -2.43
N ASN A 38 15.95 2.70 -2.34
CA ASN A 38 14.49 2.63 -2.38
C ASN A 38 13.84 3.47 -1.27
N CYS A 39 14.36 3.41 -0.06
CA CYS A 39 13.90 4.24 1.06
C CYS A 39 13.96 5.74 0.75
N LYS A 40 15.00 6.22 0.05
CA LYS A 40 15.10 7.62 -0.36
C LYS A 40 14.01 7.98 -1.38
N VAL A 41 13.82 7.14 -2.40
CA VAL A 41 12.80 7.34 -3.44
C VAL A 41 11.39 7.35 -2.82
N MET A 42 11.10 6.40 -1.94
CA MET A 42 9.81 6.29 -1.28
C MET A 42 9.53 7.48 -0.36
N LYS A 43 10.52 7.98 0.39
CA LYS A 43 10.37 9.18 1.23
C LYS A 43 10.08 10.43 0.39
N GLN A 44 10.74 10.57 -0.76
CA GLN A 44 10.47 11.66 -1.68
C GLN A 44 9.05 11.58 -2.27
N ALA A 45 8.62 10.39 -2.68
CA ALA A 45 7.28 10.16 -3.19
C ALA A 45 6.19 10.40 -2.13
N GLU A 46 6.43 9.95 -0.88
CA GLU A 46 5.53 10.21 0.25
C GLU A 46 5.36 11.72 0.50
N ASN A 47 6.47 12.47 0.48
CA ASN A 47 6.44 13.92 0.65
C ASN A 47 5.68 14.60 -0.50
N CYS A 48 5.91 14.20 -1.75
CA CYS A 48 5.18 14.71 -2.91
C CYS A 48 3.66 14.57 -2.74
N VAL A 49 3.18 13.37 -2.35
CA VAL A 49 1.75 13.14 -2.10
C VAL A 49 1.23 13.99 -0.94
N ARG A 50 2.00 14.10 0.15
CA ARG A 50 1.61 14.93 1.32
C ARG A 50 1.56 16.41 1.00
N GLU A 51 2.47 16.92 0.18
CA GLU A 51 2.49 18.32 -0.26
C GLU A 51 1.29 18.64 -1.13
N TYR A 52 0.93 17.76 -2.07
CA TYR A 52 -0.31 17.89 -2.83
C TYR A 52 -1.53 17.96 -1.90
N GLY A 53 -1.65 17.06 -0.91
CA GLY A 53 -2.73 17.11 0.07
C GLY A 53 -2.79 18.39 0.91
N ARG A 54 -1.63 18.99 1.22
CA ARG A 54 -1.55 20.26 1.97
C ARG A 54 -1.91 21.46 1.10
N ASN A 55 -1.47 21.47 -0.14
CA ASN A 55 -1.51 22.66 -0.99
C ASN A 55 -2.72 22.72 -1.92
N CYS A 56 -3.27 21.55 -2.30
CA CYS A 56 -4.24 21.42 -3.38
C CYS A 56 -5.58 20.82 -2.97
N LEU A 57 -5.63 20.07 -1.86
CA LEU A 57 -6.88 19.48 -1.36
C LEU A 57 -7.56 20.36 -0.30
N ASN A 58 -8.90 20.34 -0.31
CA ASN A 58 -9.72 20.89 0.76
C ASN A 58 -9.61 20.06 2.05
N THR A 59 -10.23 20.53 3.15
CA THR A 59 -10.12 19.89 4.47
C THR A 59 -10.47 18.41 4.45
N PHE A 60 -11.58 18.04 3.80
CA PHE A 60 -12.02 16.65 3.73
C PHE A 60 -11.05 15.78 2.90
N GLY A 61 -10.67 16.24 1.70
CA GLY A 61 -9.72 15.54 0.84
C GLY A 61 -8.37 15.34 1.53
N ARG A 62 -7.89 16.34 2.27
CA ARG A 62 -6.67 16.25 3.07
C ARG A 62 -6.77 15.21 4.18
N GLN A 63 -7.89 15.16 4.90
CA GLN A 63 -8.12 14.16 5.95
C GLN A 63 -8.15 12.75 5.37
N TYR A 64 -8.89 12.56 4.28
CA TYR A 64 -8.96 11.28 3.58
C TYR A 64 -7.56 10.82 3.11
N LEU A 65 -6.80 11.71 2.47
CA LEU A 65 -5.44 11.42 2.05
C LEU A 65 -4.55 11.06 3.24
N SER A 66 -4.67 11.75 4.37
CA SER A 66 -3.91 11.43 5.58
C SER A 66 -4.20 10.03 6.12
N ILE A 67 -5.43 9.55 5.99
CA ILE A 67 -5.81 8.18 6.36
C ILE A 67 -5.15 7.19 5.40
N MET A 68 -5.29 7.43 4.09
CA MET A 68 -4.72 6.57 3.05
C MET A 68 -3.19 6.46 3.12
N MET A 69 -2.52 7.55 3.52
CA MET A 69 -1.06 7.58 3.66
C MET A 69 -0.56 6.90 4.94
N LYS A 70 -1.40 6.62 5.94
CA LYS A 70 -0.98 6.07 7.23
C LYS A 70 -0.28 4.71 7.09
N GLY A 71 -0.81 3.83 6.25
CA GLY A 71 -0.24 2.51 5.98
C GLY A 71 1.17 2.60 5.38
N PRO A 72 1.33 3.20 4.18
CA PRO A 72 2.64 3.36 3.55
C PRO A 72 3.64 4.11 4.42
N SER A 73 3.21 5.18 5.11
CA SER A 73 4.09 5.95 6.01
C SER A 73 4.66 5.08 7.15
N ASN A 74 3.83 4.19 7.72
CA ASN A 74 4.26 3.30 8.79
C ASN A 74 5.22 2.23 8.29
N ILE A 75 4.95 1.63 7.12
CA ILE A 75 5.86 0.66 6.49
C ILE A 75 7.21 1.33 6.25
N LEU A 76 7.20 2.52 5.64
CA LEU A 76 8.43 3.26 5.35
C LEU A 76 9.22 3.60 6.61
N LYS A 77 8.54 4.05 7.67
CA LYS A 77 9.16 4.36 8.96
C LYS A 77 9.81 3.13 9.60
N LYS A 78 9.18 1.94 9.49
CA LYS A 78 9.70 0.69 10.05
C LYS A 78 10.86 0.15 9.23
N THR A 79 10.64 -0.04 7.92
CA THR A 79 11.61 -0.63 7.01
C THR A 79 12.87 0.23 6.85
N CYS A 80 12.78 1.55 6.83
CA CYS A 80 13.93 2.43 6.56
C CYS A 80 14.79 2.77 7.78
N THR A 81 14.94 1.80 8.68
CA THR A 81 15.89 1.80 9.81
C THR A 81 16.92 0.70 9.60
N ASP A 82 18.08 0.73 10.26
CA ASP A 82 19.09 -0.34 10.08
C ASP A 82 18.54 -1.73 10.42
N LYS A 83 17.81 -1.86 11.55
CA LYS A 83 17.13 -3.10 11.94
C LYS A 83 16.04 -3.48 10.93
N GLY A 84 15.20 -2.52 10.53
CA GLY A 84 14.11 -2.77 9.58
C GLY A 84 14.60 -3.18 8.19
N ILE A 85 15.75 -2.68 7.74
CA ILE A 85 16.35 -3.11 6.46
C ILE A 85 16.80 -4.56 6.57
N GLN A 86 17.45 -4.95 7.67
CA GLN A 86 17.88 -6.34 7.85
C GLN A 86 16.70 -7.31 7.86
N GLU A 87 15.64 -6.96 8.58
CA GLU A 87 14.41 -7.75 8.65
C GLU A 87 13.63 -7.78 7.34
N PHE A 88 13.57 -6.67 6.61
CA PHE A 88 13.01 -6.66 5.27
C PHE A 88 13.79 -7.61 4.34
N LEU A 89 15.12 -7.62 4.44
CA LEU A 89 15.98 -8.46 3.62
C LEU A 89 15.92 -9.95 4.01
N SER A 90 15.56 -10.31 5.24
CA SER A 90 15.31 -11.71 5.61
C SER A 90 14.05 -12.26 4.92
N HIS A 91 13.08 -11.39 4.63
CA HIS A 91 11.82 -11.75 3.96
C HIS A 91 11.80 -11.48 2.45
N LYS A 92 12.91 -11.01 1.86
CA LYS A 92 12.98 -10.58 0.45
C LYS A 92 12.50 -11.62 -0.57
N LYS A 93 12.69 -12.91 -0.28
CA LYS A 93 12.24 -14.00 -1.15
C LYS A 93 10.70 -14.04 -1.14
N CYS A 94 10.08 -14.17 0.03
CA CYS A 94 8.63 -14.21 0.10
C CYS A 94 7.98 -12.99 -0.54
N MET A 95 8.49 -11.79 -0.28
CA MET A 95 7.90 -10.57 -0.84
C MET A 95 7.94 -10.54 -2.38
N ASN A 96 9.01 -11.03 -3.00
CA ASN A 96 9.11 -11.08 -4.46
C ASN A 96 8.25 -12.23 -5.02
N ASP A 97 8.24 -13.39 -4.37
CA ASP A 97 7.40 -14.54 -4.76
C ASP A 97 5.91 -14.19 -4.70
N SER A 98 5.49 -13.36 -3.72
CA SER A 98 4.11 -12.92 -3.55
C SER A 98 3.74 -11.64 -4.30
N LYS A 99 4.65 -10.99 -5.03
CA LYS A 99 4.40 -9.70 -5.71
C LYS A 99 3.33 -9.81 -6.79
N SER A 100 3.34 -10.86 -7.60
CA SER A 100 2.34 -11.10 -8.64
C SER A 100 0.94 -11.26 -8.05
N HIS A 101 0.81 -12.06 -6.98
CA HIS A 101 -0.46 -12.25 -6.27
C HIS A 101 -0.97 -10.96 -5.64
N LEU A 102 -0.07 -10.12 -5.13
CA LEU A 102 -0.42 -8.80 -4.60
C LEU A 102 -0.96 -7.87 -5.70
N ASP A 103 -0.31 -7.83 -6.85
CA ASP A 103 -0.78 -7.02 -7.99
C ASP A 103 -2.17 -7.49 -8.46
N GLU A 104 -2.36 -8.80 -8.59
CA GLU A 104 -3.65 -9.39 -8.93
C GLU A 104 -4.74 -9.03 -7.90
N CYS A 105 -4.43 -9.17 -6.60
CA CYS A 105 -5.36 -8.84 -5.52
C CYS A 105 -5.80 -7.37 -5.58
N GLN A 106 -4.86 -6.46 -5.86
CA GLN A 106 -5.12 -5.02 -5.96
C GLN A 106 -5.91 -4.68 -7.22
N MET A 107 -5.60 -5.28 -8.37
CA MET A 107 -6.39 -5.08 -9.59
C MET A 107 -7.83 -5.55 -9.41
N THR A 108 -8.07 -6.75 -8.89
CA THR A 108 -9.42 -7.25 -8.60
C THR A 108 -10.17 -6.32 -7.67
N THR A 109 -9.51 -5.80 -6.63
CA THR A 109 -10.11 -4.83 -5.70
C THR A 109 -10.53 -3.54 -6.41
N ILE A 110 -9.68 -3.01 -7.29
CA ILE A 110 -10.01 -1.80 -8.08
C ILE A 110 -11.20 -2.07 -8.99
N GLU A 111 -11.21 -3.20 -9.70
CA GLU A 111 -12.33 -3.59 -10.56
C GLU A 111 -13.64 -3.71 -9.78
N ASP A 112 -13.62 -4.31 -8.60
CA ASP A 112 -14.80 -4.45 -7.76
C ASP A 112 -15.31 -3.12 -7.23
N LEU A 113 -14.40 -2.20 -6.85
CA LEU A 113 -14.78 -0.84 -6.47
C LEU A 113 -15.39 -0.07 -7.63
N LEU A 114 -14.91 -0.25 -8.86
CA LEU A 114 -15.49 0.36 -10.05
C LEU A 114 -16.91 -0.15 -10.33
N LYS A 115 -17.17 -1.44 -10.06
CA LYS A 115 -18.52 -2.03 -10.19
C LYS A 115 -19.53 -1.41 -9.23
N VAL A 116 -19.11 -0.91 -8.05
CA VAL A 116 -20.01 -0.26 -7.07
C VAL A 116 -20.80 0.90 -7.69
N LYS A 117 -20.19 1.66 -8.61
CA LYS A 117 -20.84 2.78 -9.30
C LYS A 117 -22.07 2.35 -10.12
N HIS A 118 -22.08 1.10 -10.57
CA HIS A 118 -23.12 0.51 -11.41
C HIS A 118 -23.98 -0.53 -10.67
N ALA A 119 -23.60 -0.89 -9.44
CA ALA A 119 -24.27 -1.88 -8.61
C ALA A 119 -25.48 -1.27 -7.87
N LYS A 120 -26.48 -2.11 -7.58
CA LYS A 120 -27.63 -1.70 -6.77
C LYS A 120 -27.16 -1.47 -5.32
N ARG A 121 -27.79 -0.55 -4.59
CA ARG A 121 -27.42 -0.22 -3.18
C ARG A 121 -27.34 -1.46 -2.26
N GLN A 122 -28.12 -2.50 -2.55
CA GLN A 122 -28.13 -3.77 -1.81
C GLN A 122 -26.84 -4.58 -2.00
N GLU A 123 -26.11 -4.39 -3.10
CA GLU A 123 -24.87 -5.09 -3.46
C GLU A 123 -23.62 -4.34 -2.97
N TRP A 124 -23.76 -3.07 -2.55
CA TRP A 124 -22.65 -2.24 -2.08
C TRP A 124 -21.99 -2.81 -0.84
N ILE A 125 -22.78 -3.38 0.09
CA ILE A 125 -22.24 -3.99 1.31
C ILE A 125 -21.37 -5.20 0.92
N SER A 126 -21.82 -6.07 0.03
CA SER A 126 -21.05 -7.23 -0.39
C SER A 126 -19.74 -6.84 -1.09
N LEU A 127 -19.77 -5.81 -1.94
CA LEU A 127 -18.59 -5.31 -2.67
C LEU A 127 -17.59 -4.58 -1.76
N ILE A 128 -18.06 -3.84 -0.75
CA ILE A 128 -17.21 -3.05 0.16
C ILE A 128 -16.75 -3.86 1.38
N CYS A 129 -17.54 -4.82 1.85
CA CYS A 129 -17.22 -5.61 3.04
C CYS A 129 -16.00 -6.51 2.81
N TRP A 130 -15.77 -6.96 1.57
CA TRP A 130 -14.55 -7.66 1.17
C TRP A 130 -13.27 -6.86 1.43
N TYR A 131 -13.28 -5.55 1.13
CA TYR A 131 -12.17 -4.65 1.42
C TYR A 131 -11.95 -4.44 2.94
N CYS A 132 -13.05 -4.32 3.70
CA CYS A 132 -13.00 -4.13 5.16
C CYS A 132 -12.60 -5.40 5.93
N ILE A 133 -12.97 -6.59 5.45
CA ILE A 133 -12.60 -7.87 6.06
C ILE A 133 -11.12 -8.16 5.79
N GLY A 134 -10.60 -7.90 4.59
CA GLY A 134 -9.17 -8.04 4.27
C GLY A 134 -8.25 -7.22 5.19
N LEU A 135 -8.67 -6.02 5.61
CA LEU A 135 -7.93 -5.19 6.57
C LEU A 135 -8.07 -5.65 8.04
N ARG A 136 -9.10 -6.42 8.41
CA ARG A 136 -9.31 -6.96 9.77
C ARG A 136 -8.73 -8.37 9.97
N VAL A 137 -8.63 -9.18 8.92
CA VAL A 137 -8.03 -10.53 8.99
C VAL A 137 -6.55 -10.49 9.37
N LEU A 138 -5.86 -9.36 9.17
CA LEU A 138 -4.50 -9.12 9.67
C LEU A 138 -4.37 -9.04 11.20
N ARG A 139 -5.47 -9.15 11.98
CA ARG A 139 -5.42 -9.06 13.45
C ARG A 139 -6.17 -10.14 14.21
N ILE A 140 -6.86 -11.06 13.54
CA ILE A 140 -7.68 -12.08 14.23
C ILE A 140 -7.39 -13.43 13.59
N HIS A 141 -6.74 -14.29 14.36
CA HIS A 141 -6.71 -15.73 14.13
C HIS A 141 -8.16 -16.25 14.02
N ASP A 142 -8.39 -17.12 13.03
CA ASP A 142 -9.57 -17.96 12.86
C ASP A 142 -10.89 -17.29 12.40
N ILE A 143 -11.00 -17.04 11.09
CA ILE A 143 -12.25 -17.30 10.35
C ILE A 143 -11.87 -17.88 8.98
N HIS A 144 -12.22 -19.15 8.75
CA HIS A 144 -12.14 -19.80 7.44
C HIS A 144 -13.12 -19.13 6.47
N PHE A 145 -12.62 -18.30 5.56
CA PHE A 145 -13.35 -17.90 4.37
C PHE A 145 -12.39 -17.93 3.17
N ASN A 146 -12.88 -18.53 2.10
CA ASN A 146 -12.11 -19.08 0.99
C ASN A 146 -11.54 -17.98 0.09
N GLN A 147 -10.28 -17.58 0.32
CA GLN A 147 -9.44 -16.95 -0.70
C GLN A 147 -7.95 -17.11 -0.35
N TYR A 148 -7.32 -18.08 -0.98
CA TYR A 148 -6.04 -18.62 -0.55
C TYR A 148 -4.80 -17.77 -0.90
N ASN A 149 -4.91 -16.69 -1.68
CA ASN A 149 -3.72 -16.05 -2.26
C ASN A 149 -3.39 -14.64 -1.73
N CYS A 150 -4.38 -13.77 -1.45
CA CYS A 150 -4.12 -12.47 -0.81
C CYS A 150 -3.62 -12.64 0.65
N CYS A 151 -4.01 -13.74 1.30
CA CYS A 151 -3.57 -14.11 2.65
C CYS A 151 -2.06 -14.42 2.72
N GLU A 152 -1.43 -14.92 1.66
CA GLU A 152 0.01 -15.25 1.71
C GLU A 152 0.89 -13.99 1.75
N PHE A 153 0.58 -12.99 0.94
CA PHE A 153 1.27 -11.69 1.03
C PHE A 153 1.01 -11.02 2.38
N ALA A 154 -0.23 -11.06 2.86
CA ALA A 154 -0.60 -10.54 4.18
C ALA A 154 0.15 -11.26 5.31
N LYS A 155 0.37 -12.59 5.21
CA LYS A 155 1.19 -13.39 6.13
C LYS A 155 2.66 -13.01 6.07
N CYS A 156 3.21 -12.71 4.89
CA CYS A 156 4.61 -12.30 4.79
C CYS A 156 4.86 -10.86 5.23
N LEU A 157 3.91 -9.96 4.97
CA LEU A 157 3.96 -8.60 5.49
C LEU A 157 3.71 -8.57 7.00
N SER A 158 2.84 -9.45 7.51
CA SER A 158 2.60 -9.56 8.95
C SER A 158 3.76 -10.24 9.67
N ALA A 159 4.38 -11.29 9.14
CA ALA A 159 5.59 -11.89 9.70
C ALA A 159 6.73 -10.85 9.81
N ALA A 160 6.97 -10.07 8.76
CA ALA A 160 7.97 -8.99 8.75
C ALA A 160 7.62 -7.77 9.62
N VAL A 161 6.44 -7.74 10.26
CA VAL A 161 5.96 -6.60 11.07
C VAL A 161 5.54 -7.01 12.49
N ILE A 162 5.21 -8.29 12.72
CA ILE A 162 4.80 -8.90 13.99
C ILE A 162 6.01 -9.40 14.76
N ASP A 163 7.07 -9.91 14.11
CA ASP A 163 8.33 -10.27 14.78
C ASP A 163 9.13 -9.05 15.30
N MET A 164 8.60 -7.84 15.12
CA MET A 164 9.10 -6.58 15.67
C MET A 164 8.46 -6.18 17.02
N TYR A 165 7.51 -6.94 17.56
CA TYR A 165 6.85 -6.69 18.85
C TYR A 165 7.26 -7.70 19.92
#